data_AF-A0A950GA75-F1
#
_entry.id   AF-A0A950GA75-F1
#
_cell.length_a   1.000
_cell.length_b   1.000
_cell.length_c   1.000
_cell.angle_alpha   90.00
_cell.angle_beta   90.00
_cell.angle_gamma   90.00
#
_symmetry.space_group_name_H-M   'P 1'
#
loop_
_entity.id
_entity.type
_entity.pdbx_description
1 polymer ?
#
loop_
_entity_poly.entity_id
_entity_poly.type
_entity_poly.pdbx_seq_one_letter_code
_entity_poly.pdbx_strand_id
1 'polypeptide(L)'
;MQENRTAPFGMHLAIPELLEFSGEFGAEINSFIPFVYWLHLAGQMRDRRIRTYLGMRPFYFFLHPTQIQEKSDLRRYVAPLQRPDWLPTRDDHRSQRNGFEVFPDYRTRYRNTLFESHKPLLVVHNKFTREWYGPPINFLSLPMLETIFQGLADKFTIIYTRPGIKSRQEGFSGDQQNDYVLDDLSLVRRSSSVLLFEDIVSTMAGDLSYNELKLMLYASSYFHITVQGGNAHLAALFSGSLIGVLHHFGQEIAHSYQHGHFQYAANPRPDYLICRSEDELMLALDVFGGSSLAAGRAVIPADAADAVTALSAEAQCGPGRMDPVIAG
;
A
#
# COMPACT_ATOMS: atom_id res chain seq x y z
N MET A 1 41.45 -7.84 23.51
CA MET A 1 41.05 -8.12 22.13
C MET A 1 39.54 -8.05 22.08
N GLN A 2 39.00 -6.95 21.56
CA GLN A 2 37.58 -6.75 21.31
C GLN A 2 37.24 -7.51 20.02
N GLU A 3 36.38 -8.52 20.11
CA GLU A 3 35.84 -9.19 18.94
C GLU A 3 34.84 -8.27 18.25
N ASN A 4 35.04 -8.17 16.93
CA ASN A 4 34.35 -7.27 16.04
C ASN A 4 32.86 -7.64 15.88
N ARG A 5 32.05 -6.62 16.13
CA ARG A 5 30.66 -6.38 15.72
C ARG A 5 30.24 -7.07 14.40
N THR A 6 29.19 -7.90 14.50
CA THR A 6 28.04 -8.03 13.58
C THR A 6 28.30 -7.93 12.07
N ALA A 7 28.50 -9.07 11.40
CA ALA A 7 28.23 -9.18 9.97
C ALA A 7 26.70 -9.33 9.74
N PRO A 8 26.00 -8.46 8.99
CA PRO A 8 24.53 -8.43 8.97
C PRO A 8 23.86 -9.46 8.05
N PHE A 9 24.62 -10.33 7.38
CA PHE A 9 24.08 -11.42 6.59
C PHE A 9 25.09 -12.55 6.62
N GLY A 10 24.68 -13.72 7.10
CA GLY A 10 25.49 -14.90 6.87
C GLY A 10 25.51 -15.18 5.38
N MET A 11 26.58 -14.76 4.68
CA MET A 11 26.88 -15.16 3.29
C MET A 11 27.03 -16.69 3.11
N HIS A 12 26.71 -17.47 4.15
CA HIS A 12 26.71 -18.92 4.15
C HIS A 12 25.39 -19.52 3.66
N LEU A 13 24.30 -18.75 3.55
CA LEU A 13 23.03 -19.26 3.02
C LEU A 13 23.00 -19.12 1.49
N ALA A 14 22.93 -20.26 0.80
CA ALA A 14 22.79 -20.31 -0.64
C ALA A 14 21.42 -19.78 -1.07
N ILE A 15 21.41 -18.68 -1.83
CA ILE A 15 20.19 -18.16 -2.47
C ILE A 15 19.79 -19.14 -3.58
N PRO A 16 18.52 -19.63 -3.61
CA PRO A 16 18.09 -20.65 -4.57
C PRO A 16 17.87 -20.08 -5.99
N GLU A 17 17.98 -20.92 -7.01
CA GLU A 17 17.75 -20.52 -8.42
C GLU A 17 16.32 -20.03 -8.67
N LEU A 18 15.35 -20.62 -7.98
CA LEU A 18 13.96 -20.18 -7.96
C LEU A 18 13.63 -19.56 -6.61
N LEU A 19 13.33 -18.26 -6.61
CA LEU A 19 12.86 -17.52 -5.45
C LEU A 19 11.35 -17.52 -5.44
N GLU A 20 10.74 -18.28 -4.53
CA GLU A 20 9.29 -18.35 -4.41
C GLU A 20 8.80 -17.54 -3.20
N PHE A 21 7.79 -16.70 -3.43
CA PHE A 21 7.09 -16.00 -2.36
C PHE A 21 5.77 -16.69 -2.00
N SER A 22 5.49 -16.73 -0.70
CA SER A 22 4.21 -17.13 -0.15
C SER A 22 3.88 -16.22 1.02
N GLY A 23 2.71 -15.58 0.99
CA GLY A 23 2.34 -14.57 1.96
C GLY A 23 1.25 -13.63 1.46
N GLU A 24 0.97 -12.61 2.26
CA GLU A 24 0.01 -11.57 1.94
C GLU A 24 0.60 -10.57 0.93
N PHE A 25 -0.28 -9.77 0.31
CA PHE A 25 0.12 -8.77 -0.68
C PHE A 25 1.05 -7.71 -0.09
N GLY A 26 0.76 -7.21 1.12
CA GLY A 26 1.61 -6.24 1.82
C GLY A 26 3.03 -6.78 2.05
N ALA A 27 3.13 -8.00 2.60
CA ALA A 27 4.39 -8.69 2.84
C ALA A 27 5.22 -8.86 1.55
N GLU A 28 4.59 -9.13 0.40
CA GLU A 28 5.31 -9.23 -0.87
C GLU A 28 5.94 -7.90 -1.28
N ILE A 29 5.17 -6.82 -1.15
CA ILE A 29 5.58 -5.46 -1.48
C ILE A 29 6.75 -4.99 -0.64
N ASN A 30 6.72 -5.25 0.66
CA ASN A 30 7.66 -4.66 1.60
C ASN A 30 8.91 -5.52 1.86
N SER A 31 8.88 -6.82 1.55
CA SER A 31 10.01 -7.71 1.83
C SER A 31 10.60 -8.40 0.61
N PHE A 32 9.75 -8.96 -0.26
CA PHE A 32 10.22 -9.79 -1.35
C PHE A 32 10.62 -9.00 -2.58
N ILE A 33 9.75 -8.09 -3.04
CA ILE A 33 10.05 -7.16 -4.15
C ILE A 33 11.36 -6.40 -3.92
N PRO A 34 11.59 -5.73 -2.77
CA PRO A 34 12.79 -4.92 -2.60
C PRO A 34 14.07 -5.76 -2.56
N PHE A 35 14.00 -6.98 -2.04
CA PHE A 35 15.11 -7.91 -2.09
C PHE A 35 15.41 -8.40 -3.51
N VAL A 36 14.37 -8.75 -4.28
CA VAL A 36 14.51 -9.16 -5.68
C VAL A 36 15.07 -8.02 -6.54
N TYR A 37 14.66 -6.77 -6.28
CA TYR A 37 15.22 -5.61 -6.96
C TYR A 37 16.69 -5.36 -6.58
N TRP A 38 17.05 -5.51 -5.30
CA TRP A 38 18.45 -5.48 -4.89
C TRP A 38 19.29 -6.55 -5.62
N LEU A 39 18.79 -7.80 -5.71
CA LEU A 39 19.44 -8.87 -6.47
C LEU A 39 19.58 -8.53 -7.95
N HIS A 40 18.57 -7.90 -8.54
CA HIS A 40 18.62 -7.44 -9.93
C HIS A 40 19.73 -6.40 -10.14
N LEU A 41 19.80 -5.38 -9.28
CA LEU A 41 20.84 -4.34 -9.33
C LEU A 41 22.24 -4.92 -9.09
N ALA A 42 22.36 -5.92 -8.22
CA ALA A 42 23.60 -6.64 -7.96
C ALA A 42 23.99 -7.64 -9.07
N GLY A 43 23.19 -7.80 -10.12
CA GLY A 43 23.41 -8.77 -11.19
C GLY A 43 23.20 -10.24 -10.78
N GLN A 44 22.65 -10.49 -9.58
CA GLN A 44 22.42 -11.81 -9.00
C GLN A 44 21.15 -12.50 -9.52
N MET A 45 20.36 -11.81 -10.33
CA MET A 45 19.17 -12.37 -10.98
C MET A 45 19.44 -13.05 -12.32
N ARG A 46 20.66 -12.97 -12.89
CA ARG A 46 20.96 -13.46 -14.26
C ARG A 46 20.50 -14.89 -14.53
N ASP A 47 20.80 -15.79 -13.60
CA ASP A 47 20.46 -17.21 -13.69
C ASP A 47 19.33 -17.60 -12.72
N ARG A 48 18.57 -16.61 -12.26
CA ARG A 48 17.48 -16.81 -11.29
C ARG A 48 16.13 -16.42 -11.85
N ARG A 49 15.11 -17.06 -11.29
CA ARG A 49 13.70 -16.81 -11.58
C ARG A 49 12.96 -16.58 -10.27
N ILE A 50 11.82 -15.90 -10.37
CA ILE A 50 10.89 -15.77 -9.26
C ILE A 50 9.61 -16.55 -9.54
N ARG A 51 8.97 -17.00 -8.47
CA ARG A 51 7.57 -17.41 -8.49
C ARG A 51 6.76 -16.53 -7.55
N THR A 52 5.82 -15.81 -8.12
CA THR A 52 4.94 -14.83 -7.47
C THR A 52 3.47 -15.17 -7.74
N TYR A 53 2.54 -14.47 -7.10
CA TYR A 53 1.11 -14.62 -7.32
C TYR A 53 0.65 -14.02 -8.65
N LEU A 54 -0.44 -14.56 -9.21
CA LEU A 54 -1.07 -14.03 -10.42
C LEU A 54 -1.37 -12.53 -10.27
N GLY A 55 -1.05 -11.76 -11.30
CA GLY A 55 -1.25 -10.32 -11.37
C GLY A 55 -0.08 -9.51 -10.80
N MET A 56 0.95 -10.15 -10.24
CA MET A 56 2.11 -9.44 -9.68
C MET A 56 3.17 -9.09 -10.71
N ARG A 57 3.11 -9.62 -11.94
CA ARG A 57 4.10 -9.33 -12.99
C ARG A 57 4.44 -7.85 -13.17
N PRO A 58 3.48 -6.89 -13.17
CA PRO A 58 3.80 -5.46 -13.26
C PRO A 58 4.75 -4.99 -12.15
N PHE A 59 4.62 -5.53 -10.94
CA PHE A 59 5.48 -5.14 -9.82
C PHE A 59 6.96 -5.48 -10.02
N TYR A 60 7.27 -6.42 -10.90
CA TYR A 60 8.62 -6.87 -11.25
C TYR A 60 9.06 -6.39 -12.63
N PHE A 61 8.63 -5.18 -13.05
CA PHE A 61 8.92 -4.62 -14.38
C PHE A 61 10.40 -4.58 -14.78
N PHE A 62 11.31 -4.72 -13.81
CA PHE A 62 12.76 -4.72 -13.99
C PHE A 62 13.33 -6.11 -14.34
N LEU A 63 12.53 -7.17 -14.25
CA LEU A 63 12.91 -8.52 -14.68
C LEU A 63 12.43 -8.80 -16.10
N HIS A 64 13.14 -9.68 -16.80
CA HIS A 64 12.67 -10.19 -18.08
C HIS A 64 11.43 -11.09 -17.88
N PRO A 65 10.42 -11.10 -18.78
CA PRO A 65 9.20 -11.90 -18.60
C PRO A 65 9.44 -13.39 -18.35
N THR A 66 10.50 -13.97 -18.92
CA THR A 66 10.88 -15.39 -18.72
C THR A 66 11.42 -15.69 -17.31
N GLN A 67 11.76 -14.65 -16.53
CA GLN A 67 12.20 -14.80 -15.15
C GLN A 67 11.04 -14.83 -14.17
N ILE A 68 9.80 -14.54 -14.60
CA ILE A 68 8.65 -14.40 -13.72
C ILE A 68 7.65 -15.52 -14.00
N GLN A 69 7.47 -16.39 -13.00
CA GLN A 69 6.40 -17.38 -12.97
C GLN A 69 5.28 -16.89 -12.04
N GLU A 70 4.04 -16.93 -12.52
CA GLU A 70 2.87 -16.59 -11.71
C GLU A 70 2.13 -17.86 -11.27
N LYS A 71 1.67 -17.90 -10.01
CA LYS A 71 0.89 -18.99 -9.43
C LYS A 71 -0.52 -18.51 -9.08
N SER A 72 -1.51 -19.39 -9.24
CA SER A 72 -2.93 -19.12 -8.98
C SER A 72 -3.35 -19.37 -7.53
N ASP A 73 -2.41 -19.69 -6.65
CA ASP A 73 -2.67 -19.90 -5.22
C ASP A 73 -3.39 -18.70 -4.61
N LEU A 74 -4.21 -18.95 -3.59
CA LEU A 74 -4.74 -17.89 -2.73
C LEU A 74 -3.62 -17.34 -1.84
N ARG A 75 -3.64 -16.02 -1.64
CA ARG A 75 -2.81 -15.36 -0.64
C ARG A 75 -3.28 -15.76 0.76
N ARG A 76 -2.32 -15.88 1.68
CA ARG A 76 -2.57 -16.20 3.08
C ARG A 76 -1.49 -15.60 3.95
N TYR A 77 -1.82 -15.36 5.22
CA TYR A 77 -0.81 -15.04 6.21
C TYR A 77 0.21 -16.19 6.34
N VAL A 78 1.50 -15.82 6.28
CA VAL A 78 2.63 -16.72 6.54
C VAL A 78 3.48 -16.07 7.62
N ALA A 79 3.57 -16.74 8.76
CA ALA A 79 4.30 -16.22 9.91
C ALA A 79 5.79 -15.99 9.56
N PRO A 80 6.46 -14.98 10.14
CA PRO A 80 7.86 -14.67 9.80
C PRO A 80 8.81 -15.87 9.85
N LEU A 81 8.68 -16.72 10.88
CA LEU A 81 9.50 -17.92 11.07
C LEU A 81 9.23 -19.02 10.03
N GLN A 82 8.13 -18.95 9.29
CA GLN A 82 7.81 -19.89 8.21
C GLN A 82 8.26 -19.37 6.83
N ARG A 83 8.64 -18.10 6.73
CA ARG A 83 9.21 -17.55 5.49
C ARG A 83 10.63 -18.09 5.27
N PRO A 84 11.14 -18.14 4.04
CA PRO A 84 12.45 -18.72 3.78
C PRO A 84 13.61 -17.98 4.47
N ASP A 85 14.61 -18.71 4.95
CA ASP A 85 15.77 -18.13 5.66
C ASP A 85 16.66 -17.25 4.76
N TRP A 86 16.60 -17.44 3.45
CA TRP A 86 17.33 -16.61 2.48
C TRP A 86 16.71 -15.23 2.27
N LEU A 87 15.47 -15.00 2.73
CA LEU A 87 14.82 -13.69 2.65
C LEU A 87 15.32 -12.81 3.80
N PRO A 88 15.97 -11.66 3.53
CA PRO A 88 16.51 -10.81 4.59
C PRO A 88 15.45 -10.33 5.58
N THR A 89 14.29 -9.96 5.04
CA THR A 89 13.22 -9.33 5.79
C THR A 89 12.05 -10.28 5.89
N ARG A 90 11.96 -10.99 7.01
CA ARG A 90 10.89 -12.00 7.21
C ARG A 90 9.72 -11.49 8.04
N ASP A 91 9.93 -10.44 8.82
CA ASP A 91 8.89 -9.79 9.62
C ASP A 91 8.71 -8.37 9.12
N ASP A 92 7.67 -8.16 8.33
CA ASP A 92 7.40 -6.85 7.75
C ASP A 92 6.76 -5.85 8.72
N HIS A 93 6.18 -6.33 9.82
CA HIS A 93 5.64 -5.48 10.87
C HIS A 93 6.74 -4.91 11.77
N ARG A 94 7.86 -5.63 11.93
CA ARG A 94 8.98 -5.23 12.81
C ARG A 94 10.29 -4.93 12.09
N SER A 95 10.28 -4.93 10.76
CA SER A 95 11.47 -4.70 9.93
C SER A 95 12.09 -3.32 10.18
N GLN A 96 13.42 -3.30 10.29
CA GLN A 96 14.22 -2.08 10.16
C GLN A 96 14.92 -2.11 8.81
N ARG A 97 15.17 -0.92 8.25
CA ARG A 97 15.89 -0.78 6.99
C ARG A 97 17.21 -1.56 7.03
N ASN A 98 17.39 -2.44 6.06
CA ASN A 98 18.65 -3.15 5.87
C ASN A 98 19.21 -2.93 4.46
N GLY A 99 20.48 -3.30 4.24
CA GLY A 99 21.21 -3.04 3.00
C GLY A 99 20.73 -3.86 1.78
N PHE A 100 19.86 -4.84 1.99
CA PHE A 100 19.31 -5.71 0.94
C PHE A 100 17.90 -5.29 0.53
N GLU A 101 17.37 -4.22 1.10
CA GLU A 101 16.07 -3.65 0.76
C GLU A 101 16.25 -2.42 -0.14
N VAL A 102 16.02 -2.61 -1.45
CA VAL A 102 15.99 -1.49 -2.41
C VAL A 102 14.65 -1.52 -3.13
N PHE A 103 13.89 -0.42 -3.06
CA PHE A 103 12.58 -0.33 -3.71
C PHE A 103 12.71 0.21 -5.15
N PRO A 104 12.03 -0.39 -6.13
CA PRO A 104 11.91 0.18 -7.48
C PRO A 104 11.16 1.52 -7.47
N ASP A 105 11.53 2.43 -8.37
CA ASP A 105 10.80 3.69 -8.55
C ASP A 105 9.52 3.47 -9.40
N TYR A 106 8.45 3.10 -8.69
CA TYR A 106 7.15 2.85 -9.31
C TYR A 106 6.52 4.10 -9.91
N ARG A 107 6.70 5.28 -9.31
CA ARG A 107 6.10 6.51 -9.84
C ARG A 107 6.70 6.86 -11.20
N THR A 108 8.04 6.81 -11.33
CA THR A 108 8.69 7.09 -12.61
C THR A 108 8.33 6.04 -13.65
N ARG A 109 8.33 4.75 -13.29
CA ARG A 109 8.02 3.66 -14.22
C ARG A 109 6.60 3.70 -14.78
N TYR A 110 5.63 4.09 -13.97
CA TYR A 110 4.20 4.05 -14.29
C TYR A 110 3.59 5.42 -14.58
N ARG A 111 4.41 6.47 -14.70
CA ARG A 111 3.94 7.77 -15.19
C ARG A 111 3.26 7.61 -16.54
N ASN A 112 2.10 8.24 -16.68
CA ASN A 112 1.23 8.11 -17.84
C ASN A 112 0.37 9.37 -17.99
N THR A 113 -0.29 9.49 -19.14
CA THR A 113 -1.26 10.56 -19.43
C THR A 113 -2.71 10.09 -19.30
N LEU A 114 -2.94 8.81 -18.96
CA LEU A 114 -4.26 8.18 -18.93
C LEU A 114 -5.16 8.77 -17.83
N PHE A 115 -4.57 9.10 -16.69
CA PHE A 115 -5.28 9.67 -15.54
C PHE A 115 -5.07 11.19 -15.43
N GLU A 116 -4.80 11.89 -16.54
CA GLU A 116 -4.76 13.35 -16.52
C GLU A 116 -6.16 13.94 -16.26
N SER A 117 -6.25 14.82 -15.26
CA SER A 117 -7.49 15.46 -14.84
C SER A 117 -7.28 16.94 -14.54
N HIS A 118 -8.35 17.72 -14.62
CA HIS A 118 -8.31 19.17 -14.36
C HIS A 118 -8.04 19.48 -12.88
N LYS A 119 -8.57 18.64 -11.99
CA LYS A 119 -8.31 18.65 -10.56
C LYS A 119 -7.23 17.60 -10.24
N PRO A 120 -6.43 17.76 -9.17
CA PRO A 120 -5.58 16.68 -8.69
C PRO A 120 -6.40 15.41 -8.40
N LEU A 121 -5.80 14.25 -8.65
CA LEU A 121 -6.42 12.97 -8.29
C LEU A 121 -6.32 12.73 -6.78
N LEU A 122 -7.40 12.22 -6.21
CA LEU A 122 -7.43 11.59 -4.90
C LEU A 122 -7.87 10.15 -5.06
N VAL A 123 -7.04 9.21 -4.62
CA VAL A 123 -7.42 7.79 -4.58
C VAL A 123 -7.94 7.46 -3.20
N VAL A 124 -9.18 6.99 -3.13
CA VAL A 124 -9.79 6.49 -1.89
C VAL A 124 -9.86 4.97 -1.98
N HIS A 125 -9.08 4.28 -1.16
CA HIS A 125 -9.01 2.83 -1.13
C HIS A 125 -9.64 2.30 0.16
N ASN A 126 -10.69 1.50 0.02
CA ASN A 126 -11.35 0.86 1.16
C ASN A 126 -11.12 -0.66 1.15
N LYS A 127 -11.42 -1.32 2.27
CA LYS A 127 -11.58 -2.77 2.35
C LYS A 127 -12.77 -3.04 3.26
N PHE A 128 -13.53 -4.09 2.99
CA PHE A 128 -14.60 -4.53 3.89
C PHE A 128 -14.57 -6.05 3.97
N THR A 129 -13.50 -6.55 4.58
CA THR A 129 -13.13 -7.96 4.58
C THR A 129 -12.94 -8.45 6.00
N ARG A 130 -13.02 -9.76 6.19
CA ARG A 130 -12.75 -10.39 7.49
C ARG A 130 -11.31 -10.14 7.93
N GLU A 131 -11.09 -9.67 9.16
CA GLU A 131 -9.75 -9.39 9.71
C GLU A 131 -9.50 -10.21 10.98
N TRP A 132 -8.36 -10.91 11.07
CA TRP A 132 -7.95 -11.75 12.21
C TRP A 132 -9.06 -12.66 12.79
N TYR A 133 -9.81 -13.31 11.91
CA TYR A 133 -10.98 -14.14 12.23
C TYR A 133 -12.22 -13.40 12.75
N GLY A 134 -12.15 -12.10 12.98
CA GLY A 134 -13.25 -11.23 13.40
C GLY A 134 -13.93 -10.47 12.25
N PRO A 135 -14.90 -9.60 12.56
CA PRO A 135 -15.54 -8.72 11.58
C PRO A 135 -14.54 -7.71 10.97
N PRO A 136 -14.89 -7.01 9.88
CA PRO A 136 -14.10 -5.88 9.39
C PRO A 136 -13.89 -4.83 10.49
N ILE A 137 -12.64 -4.37 10.66
CA ILE A 137 -12.27 -3.39 11.69
C ILE A 137 -11.73 -2.12 11.03
N ASN A 138 -10.80 -2.27 10.09
CA ASN A 138 -10.14 -1.16 9.43
C ASN A 138 -10.83 -0.88 8.10
N PHE A 139 -12.00 -0.25 8.14
CA PHE A 139 -12.76 0.12 6.95
C PHE A 139 -13.33 1.54 7.06
N LEU A 140 -13.53 2.18 5.91
CA LEU A 140 -14.28 3.43 5.82
C LEU A 140 -15.78 3.10 5.79
N SER A 141 -16.51 3.57 6.80
CA SER A 141 -17.96 3.41 6.91
C SER A 141 -18.68 4.19 5.79
N LEU A 142 -19.94 3.86 5.49
CA LEU A 142 -20.73 4.60 4.48
C LEU A 142 -20.83 6.11 4.81
N PRO A 143 -21.12 6.53 6.06
CA PRO A 143 -21.12 7.96 6.41
C PRO A 143 -19.75 8.62 6.21
N MET A 144 -18.67 7.91 6.54
CA MET A 144 -17.31 8.42 6.32
C MET A 144 -16.98 8.59 4.84
N LEU A 145 -17.32 7.59 4.01
CA LEU A 145 -17.16 7.69 2.55
C LEU A 145 -17.94 8.86 1.98
N GLU A 146 -19.19 9.05 2.41
CA GLU A 146 -20.02 10.18 1.97
C GLU A 146 -19.38 11.52 2.36
N THR A 147 -18.85 11.61 3.57
CA THR A 147 -18.15 12.80 4.06
C THR A 147 -16.89 13.10 3.25
N ILE A 148 -16.08 12.08 2.95
CA ILE A 148 -14.90 12.21 2.08
C ILE A 148 -15.31 12.69 0.68
N PHE A 149 -16.31 12.04 0.08
CA PHE A 149 -16.75 12.35 -1.28
C PHE A 149 -17.30 13.77 -1.40
N GLN A 150 -18.11 14.21 -0.44
CA GLN A 150 -18.68 15.56 -0.46
C GLN A 150 -17.64 16.62 -0.09
N GLY A 151 -16.87 16.39 0.98
CA GLY A 151 -15.92 17.38 1.49
C GLY A 151 -14.73 17.65 0.57
N LEU A 152 -14.36 16.69 -0.28
CA LEU A 152 -13.18 16.79 -1.14
C LEU A 152 -13.49 16.88 -2.65
N ALA A 153 -14.74 16.71 -3.08
CA ALA A 153 -15.13 16.72 -4.49
C ALA A 153 -14.80 18.03 -5.22
N ASP A 154 -14.88 19.18 -4.54
CA ASP A 154 -14.58 20.47 -5.17
C ASP A 154 -13.09 20.61 -5.51
N LYS A 155 -12.22 19.95 -4.74
CA LYS A 155 -10.78 20.05 -4.89
C LYS A 155 -10.17 18.92 -5.71
N PHE A 156 -10.73 17.72 -5.63
CA PHE A 156 -10.14 16.52 -6.23
C PHE A 156 -11.06 15.87 -7.25
N THR A 157 -10.45 15.22 -8.24
CA THR A 157 -11.11 14.13 -8.96
C THR A 157 -10.91 12.86 -8.14
N ILE A 158 -11.99 12.34 -7.56
CA ILE A 158 -11.92 11.22 -6.62
C ILE A 158 -12.07 9.92 -7.39
N ILE A 159 -11.12 9.00 -7.21
CA ILE A 159 -11.20 7.62 -7.71
C ILE A 159 -11.32 6.70 -6.51
N TYR A 160 -12.46 6.04 -6.40
CA TYR A 160 -12.74 5.06 -5.36
C TYR A 160 -12.45 3.64 -5.84
N THR A 161 -11.89 2.80 -4.98
CA THR A 161 -11.71 1.37 -5.24
C THR A 161 -11.88 0.57 -3.95
N ARG A 162 -12.52 -0.59 -4.08
CA ARG A 162 -12.63 -1.60 -3.02
C ARG A 162 -12.67 -2.98 -3.65
N PRO A 163 -11.77 -3.90 -3.25
CA PRO A 163 -11.88 -5.31 -3.63
C PRO A 163 -13.28 -5.86 -3.32
N GLY A 164 -13.88 -6.54 -4.30
CA GLY A 164 -15.21 -7.15 -4.15
C GLY A 164 -16.40 -6.19 -4.30
N ILE A 165 -16.21 -4.91 -4.68
CA ILE A 165 -17.35 -4.00 -4.95
C ILE A 165 -18.16 -4.40 -6.19
N LYS A 166 -17.50 -4.97 -7.19
CA LYS A 166 -18.10 -5.63 -8.34
C LYS A 166 -17.71 -7.10 -8.35
N SER A 167 -18.38 -7.91 -9.18
CA SER A 167 -17.98 -9.30 -9.41
C SER A 167 -16.48 -9.39 -9.66
N ARG A 168 -15.85 -10.37 -9.02
CA ARG A 168 -14.40 -10.52 -8.95
C ARG A 168 -13.79 -10.41 -10.35
N GLN A 169 -12.90 -9.44 -10.51
CA GLN A 169 -12.16 -9.29 -11.75
C GLN A 169 -11.12 -10.41 -11.84
N GLU A 170 -10.99 -11.00 -13.03
CA GLU A 170 -10.01 -12.04 -13.30
C GLU A 170 -8.58 -11.44 -13.42
N GLY A 171 -7.56 -12.29 -13.36
CA GLY A 171 -6.18 -11.86 -13.64
C GLY A 171 -5.34 -11.47 -12.41
N PHE A 172 -5.82 -11.70 -11.19
CA PHE A 172 -5.00 -11.64 -9.98
C PHE A 172 -5.40 -12.68 -8.93
N SER A 173 -4.44 -13.11 -8.11
CA SER A 173 -4.70 -14.01 -6.99
C SER A 173 -5.50 -13.29 -5.91
N GLY A 174 -6.59 -13.91 -5.45
CA GLY A 174 -7.33 -13.36 -4.31
C GLY A 174 -6.77 -13.83 -2.97
N ASP A 175 -7.46 -13.38 -1.93
CA ASP A 175 -7.12 -13.66 -0.55
C ASP A 175 -8.00 -14.80 0.01
N GLN A 176 -7.57 -15.42 1.11
CA GLN A 176 -8.38 -16.36 1.90
C GLN A 176 -9.42 -15.64 2.76
N GLN A 177 -9.35 -14.32 2.88
CA GLN A 177 -10.33 -13.51 3.59
C GLN A 177 -11.65 -13.43 2.81
N ASN A 178 -12.77 -13.47 3.54
CA ASN A 178 -14.10 -13.28 2.96
C ASN A 178 -14.42 -11.79 2.86
N ASP A 179 -14.92 -11.37 1.69
CA ASP A 179 -15.49 -10.05 1.49
C ASP A 179 -16.92 -10.00 2.07
N TYR A 180 -17.24 -8.90 2.74
CA TYR A 180 -18.60 -8.60 3.19
C TYR A 180 -19.26 -7.61 2.24
N VAL A 181 -20.60 -7.56 2.26
CA VAL A 181 -21.36 -6.59 1.49
C VAL A 181 -21.34 -5.25 2.21
N LEU A 182 -20.83 -4.23 1.52
CA LEU A 182 -20.95 -2.82 1.85
C LEU A 182 -21.76 -2.17 0.72
N ASP A 183 -22.79 -1.38 1.02
CA ASP A 183 -23.59 -0.68 0.00
C ASP A 183 -22.90 0.59 -0.55
N ASP A 184 -21.59 0.50 -0.72
CA ASP A 184 -20.75 1.62 -1.19
C ASP A 184 -20.86 1.82 -2.71
N LEU A 185 -21.20 0.79 -3.48
CA LEU A 185 -21.48 0.94 -4.90
C LEU A 185 -22.64 1.91 -5.15
N SER A 186 -23.72 1.80 -4.38
CA SER A 186 -24.87 2.69 -4.47
C SER A 186 -24.49 4.13 -4.12
N LEU A 187 -23.64 4.31 -3.11
CA LEU A 187 -23.12 5.63 -2.72
C LEU A 187 -22.29 6.26 -3.85
N VAL A 188 -21.35 5.50 -4.43
CA VAL A 188 -20.52 5.96 -5.55
C VAL A 188 -21.37 6.36 -6.75
N ARG A 189 -22.39 5.55 -7.10
CA ARG A 189 -23.28 5.82 -8.26
C ARG A 189 -24.13 7.08 -8.09
N ARG A 190 -24.42 7.50 -6.85
CA ARG A 190 -25.12 8.77 -6.59
C ARG A 190 -24.20 9.98 -6.61
N SER A 191 -22.89 9.79 -6.51
CA SER A 191 -21.91 10.88 -6.55
C SER A 191 -21.46 11.14 -7.98
N SER A 192 -21.72 12.34 -8.49
CA SER A 192 -21.25 12.75 -9.82
C SER A 192 -19.75 13.04 -9.89
N SER A 193 -19.11 13.20 -8.73
CA SER A 193 -17.71 13.61 -8.60
C SER A 193 -16.74 12.46 -8.29
N VAL A 194 -17.26 11.23 -8.16
CA VAL A 194 -16.49 10.05 -7.80
C VAL A 194 -16.53 9.04 -8.95
N LEU A 195 -15.35 8.62 -9.38
CA LEU A 195 -15.17 7.56 -10.37
C LEU A 195 -14.89 6.24 -9.65
N LEU A 196 -15.48 5.16 -10.15
CA LEU A 196 -15.18 3.81 -9.67
C LEU A 196 -14.02 3.23 -10.48
N PHE A 197 -12.92 2.84 -9.82
CA PHE A 197 -11.77 2.27 -10.51
C PHE A 197 -12.12 1.01 -11.31
N GLU A 198 -13.02 0.18 -10.79
CA GLU A 198 -13.46 -1.04 -11.44
C GLU A 198 -14.26 -0.75 -12.73
N ASP A 199 -14.90 0.42 -12.86
CA ASP A 199 -15.47 0.87 -14.14
C ASP A 199 -14.35 1.17 -15.15
N ILE A 200 -13.32 1.90 -14.73
CA ILE A 200 -12.18 2.27 -15.57
C ILE A 200 -11.50 1.00 -16.11
N VAL A 201 -11.20 0.04 -15.24
CA VAL A 201 -10.63 -1.25 -15.66
C VAL A 201 -11.52 -1.95 -16.67
N SER A 202 -12.84 -1.98 -16.46
CA SER A 202 -13.76 -2.64 -17.40
C SER A 202 -13.79 -1.98 -18.78
N THR A 203 -13.60 -0.65 -18.84
CA THR A 203 -13.53 0.08 -20.12
C THR A 203 -12.19 -0.08 -20.84
N MET A 204 -11.14 -0.44 -20.11
CA MET A 204 -9.77 -0.59 -20.63
C MET A 204 -9.32 -2.05 -20.76
N ALA A 205 -10.25 -2.99 -20.54
CA ALA A 205 -9.97 -4.42 -20.59
C ALA A 205 -9.50 -4.82 -22.00
N GLY A 206 -8.24 -5.27 -22.09
CA GLY A 206 -7.63 -5.74 -23.34
C GLY A 206 -6.16 -5.36 -23.48
N ASP A 207 -5.79 -4.15 -23.06
CA ASP A 207 -4.44 -3.61 -23.28
C ASP A 207 -3.53 -3.66 -22.03
N LEU A 208 -4.12 -3.63 -20.83
CA LEU A 208 -3.40 -3.53 -19.56
C LEU A 208 -4.03 -4.44 -18.50
N SER A 209 -3.19 -4.99 -17.61
CA SER A 209 -3.69 -5.78 -16.47
C SER A 209 -4.28 -4.89 -15.37
N TYR A 210 -5.13 -5.45 -14.50
CA TYR A 210 -5.70 -4.73 -13.35
C TYR A 210 -4.63 -4.01 -12.50
N ASN A 211 -3.57 -4.74 -12.13
CA ASN A 211 -2.51 -4.20 -11.30
C ASN A 211 -1.63 -3.20 -12.07
N GLU A 212 -1.48 -3.34 -13.38
CA GLU A 212 -0.77 -2.34 -14.20
C GLU A 212 -1.54 -1.02 -14.25
N LEU A 213 -2.86 -1.06 -14.50
CA LEU A 213 -3.72 0.13 -14.41
C LEU A 213 -3.72 0.74 -13.00
N LYS A 214 -3.69 -0.09 -11.96
CA LYS A 214 -3.64 0.37 -10.57
C LYS A 214 -2.31 1.08 -10.27
N LEU A 215 -1.19 0.54 -10.74
CA LEU A 215 0.12 1.19 -10.60
C LEU A 215 0.20 2.51 -11.38
N MET A 216 -0.40 2.57 -12.58
CA MET A 216 -0.55 3.80 -13.36
C MET A 216 -1.39 4.85 -12.63
N LEU A 217 -2.52 4.45 -12.04
CA LEU A 217 -3.35 5.34 -11.23
C LEU A 217 -2.57 5.92 -10.06
N TYR A 218 -1.86 5.06 -9.31
CA TYR A 218 -1.11 5.49 -8.14
C TYR A 218 0.09 6.37 -8.52
N ALA A 219 0.72 6.12 -9.68
CA ALA A 219 1.79 6.97 -10.21
C ALA A 219 1.29 8.37 -10.63
N SER A 220 0.02 8.49 -11.01
CA SER A 220 -0.61 9.77 -11.36
C SER A 220 -1.17 10.53 -10.15
N SER A 221 -1.47 9.84 -9.05
CA SER A 221 -1.98 10.46 -7.82
C SER A 221 -0.87 10.80 -6.80
N TYR A 222 -1.04 11.95 -6.13
CA TYR A 222 -0.24 12.35 -4.97
C TYR A 222 -1.06 12.39 -3.68
N PHE A 223 -2.36 12.10 -3.75
CA PHE A 223 -3.26 12.14 -2.61
C PHE A 223 -3.96 10.79 -2.47
N HIS A 224 -3.84 10.20 -1.29
CA HIS A 224 -4.39 8.87 -1.01
C HIS A 224 -5.07 8.87 0.36
N ILE A 225 -6.30 8.39 0.42
CA ILE A 225 -6.94 7.99 1.66
C ILE A 225 -7.11 6.48 1.60
N THR A 226 -6.55 5.76 2.56
CA THR A 226 -6.60 4.31 2.63
C THR A 226 -6.87 3.86 4.06
N VAL A 227 -7.12 2.58 4.20
CA VAL A 227 -7.18 1.89 5.48
C VAL A 227 -5.91 1.05 5.68
N GLN A 228 -5.67 0.61 6.92
CA GLN A 228 -4.58 -0.31 7.27
C GLN A 228 -4.56 -1.56 6.36
N GLY A 229 -3.36 -1.99 5.96
CA GLY A 229 -3.12 -3.22 5.21
C GLY A 229 -2.39 -3.00 3.87
N GLY A 230 -2.54 -3.97 2.96
CA GLY A 230 -1.83 -4.06 1.67
C GLY A 230 -1.80 -2.78 0.82
N ASN A 231 -2.90 -2.02 0.80
CA ASN A 231 -2.99 -0.83 -0.04
C ASN A 231 -2.30 0.40 0.57
N ALA A 232 -2.17 0.47 1.89
CA ALA A 232 -1.30 1.45 2.53
C ALA A 232 0.16 1.20 2.15
N HIS A 233 0.59 -0.07 2.13
CA HIS A 233 1.93 -0.43 1.64
C HIS A 233 2.13 -0.09 0.16
N LEU A 234 1.11 -0.31 -0.68
CA LEU A 234 1.15 0.07 -2.08
C LEU A 234 1.31 1.60 -2.26
N ALA A 235 0.49 2.39 -1.56
CA ALA A 235 0.56 3.85 -1.63
C ALA A 235 1.94 4.38 -1.19
N ALA A 236 2.59 3.69 -0.23
CA ALA A 236 3.93 4.04 0.24
C ALA A 236 5.03 3.95 -0.82
N LEU A 237 4.81 3.22 -1.91
CA LEU A 237 5.77 3.08 -3.01
C LEU A 237 5.84 4.32 -3.90
N PHE A 238 4.90 5.25 -3.78
CA PHE A 238 4.76 6.39 -4.69
C PHE A 238 5.22 7.68 -4.03
N SER A 239 6.41 8.13 -4.43
CA SER A 239 7.13 9.25 -3.83
C SER A 239 6.31 10.54 -3.78
N GLY A 240 6.56 11.36 -2.76
CA GLY A 240 6.00 12.71 -2.64
C GLY A 240 4.49 12.80 -2.41
N SER A 241 3.85 11.70 -2.04
CA SER A 241 2.41 11.66 -1.77
C SER A 241 2.06 12.18 -0.36
N LEU A 242 0.81 12.62 -0.17
CA LEU A 242 0.14 12.73 1.13
C LEU A 242 -0.81 11.55 1.28
N ILE A 243 -0.66 10.80 2.38
CA ILE A 243 -1.39 9.55 2.62
C ILE A 243 -2.08 9.61 3.98
N GLY A 244 -3.42 9.61 3.98
CA GLY A 244 -4.25 9.41 5.16
C GLY A 244 -4.53 7.92 5.35
N VAL A 245 -4.24 7.38 6.54
CA VAL A 245 -4.44 5.96 6.85
C VAL A 245 -5.36 5.81 8.05
N LEU A 246 -6.56 5.28 7.84
CA LEU A 246 -7.41 4.82 8.95
C LEU A 246 -6.89 3.48 9.48
N HIS A 247 -6.44 3.47 10.72
CA HIS A 247 -5.87 2.33 11.42
C HIS A 247 -6.47 2.25 12.83
N HIS A 248 -7.56 1.52 12.97
CA HIS A 248 -8.16 1.23 14.28
C HIS A 248 -7.37 0.14 15.03
N PHE A 249 -6.88 -0.87 14.33
CA PHE A 249 -6.19 -2.02 14.93
C PHE A 249 -5.20 -2.67 13.95
N GLY A 250 -4.07 -3.17 14.45
CA GLY A 250 -3.07 -3.87 13.63
C GLY A 250 -1.64 -3.70 14.13
N GLN A 251 -0.74 -4.59 13.73
CA GLN A 251 0.64 -4.60 14.24
C GLN A 251 1.52 -3.48 13.67
N GLU A 252 1.16 -2.91 12.52
CA GLU A 252 1.94 -1.86 11.85
C GLU A 252 2.06 -0.61 12.72
N ILE A 253 1.07 -0.36 13.58
CA ILE A 253 1.08 0.82 14.45
C ILE A 253 2.18 0.77 15.51
N ALA A 254 2.66 -0.42 15.88
CA ALA A 254 3.71 -0.52 16.89
C ALA A 254 5.09 -0.10 16.35
N HIS A 255 5.30 -0.15 15.02
CA HIS A 255 6.64 -0.03 14.47
C HIS A 255 6.70 0.46 13.03
N SER A 256 5.93 -0.14 12.11
CA SER A 256 6.10 0.06 10.67
C SER A 256 6.02 1.52 10.23
N TYR A 257 5.09 2.31 10.79
CA TYR A 257 4.96 3.72 10.40
C TYR A 257 6.12 4.59 10.87
N GLN A 258 6.74 4.30 12.01
CA GLN A 258 7.83 5.11 12.55
C GLN A 258 9.22 4.67 12.07
N HIS A 259 9.42 3.36 11.91
CA HIS A 259 10.76 2.77 11.74
C HIS A 259 10.85 1.80 10.55
N GLY A 260 9.70 1.39 9.99
CA GLY A 260 9.64 0.46 8.87
C GLY A 260 9.63 1.14 7.51
N HIS A 261 9.33 0.33 6.49
CA HIS A 261 9.39 0.71 5.08
C HIS A 261 8.59 1.97 4.71
N PHE A 262 7.55 2.36 5.46
CA PHE A 262 6.85 3.63 5.24
C PHE A 262 7.79 4.86 5.28
N GLN A 263 8.94 4.75 5.96
CA GLN A 263 9.93 5.83 6.02
C GLN A 263 10.90 5.86 4.85
N TYR A 264 11.02 4.78 4.07
CA TYR A 264 12.12 4.63 3.09
C TYR A 264 11.76 3.88 1.79
N ALA A 265 10.52 3.44 1.61
CA ALA A 265 10.08 2.73 0.41
C ALA A 265 10.06 3.61 -0.85
N ALA A 266 10.01 4.93 -0.69
CA ALA A 266 10.06 5.89 -1.79
C ALA A 266 10.87 7.13 -1.40
N ASN A 267 11.39 7.82 -2.41
CA ASN A 267 12.14 9.07 -2.25
C ASN A 267 11.67 10.11 -3.28
N PRO A 268 11.22 11.32 -2.87
CA PRO A 268 10.94 11.72 -1.49
C PRO A 268 9.91 10.81 -0.81
N ARG A 269 10.09 10.56 0.48
CA ARG A 269 9.13 9.77 1.26
C ARG A 269 7.74 10.45 1.26
N PRO A 270 6.64 9.70 1.27
CA PRO A 270 5.32 10.27 1.49
C PRO A 270 5.18 10.87 2.89
N ASP A 271 4.29 11.84 3.01
CA ASP A 271 3.81 12.36 4.29
C ASP A 271 2.58 11.55 4.72
N TYR A 272 2.57 11.07 5.96
CA TYR A 272 1.52 10.19 6.49
C TYR A 272 0.72 10.87 7.60
N LEU A 273 -0.61 10.75 7.51
CA LEU A 273 -1.55 11.09 8.56
C LEU A 273 -2.19 9.78 9.04
N ILE A 274 -1.82 9.32 10.23
CA ILE A 274 -2.33 8.09 10.82
C ILE A 274 -3.54 8.45 11.70
N CYS A 275 -4.71 7.93 11.35
CA CYS A 275 -5.97 8.20 12.01
C CYS A 275 -6.44 6.93 12.72
N ARG A 276 -6.65 6.99 14.03
CA ARG A 276 -7.16 5.85 14.84
C ARG A 276 -8.65 5.94 15.15
N SER A 277 -9.29 7.04 14.74
CA SER A 277 -10.72 7.27 14.86
C SER A 277 -11.28 8.00 13.63
N GLU A 278 -12.61 8.02 13.53
CA GLU A 278 -13.29 8.83 12.52
C GLU A 278 -13.03 10.33 12.71
N ASP A 279 -12.99 10.83 13.95
CA ASP A 279 -12.68 12.25 14.24
C ASP A 279 -11.28 12.65 13.77
N GLU A 280 -10.31 11.76 13.91
CA GLU A 280 -8.95 11.99 13.42
C GLU A 280 -8.88 11.94 11.90
N LEU A 281 -9.72 11.13 11.27
CA LEU A 281 -9.85 11.13 9.83
C LEU A 281 -10.48 12.44 9.35
N MET A 282 -11.48 12.98 10.06
CA MET A 282 -12.04 14.30 9.78
C MET A 282 -10.99 15.40 9.85
N LEU A 283 -10.15 15.39 10.88
CA LEU A 283 -9.00 16.30 10.99
C LEU A 283 -8.05 16.13 9.79
N ALA A 284 -7.80 14.90 9.35
CA ALA A 284 -7.00 14.66 8.15
C ALA A 284 -7.67 15.26 6.89
N LEU A 285 -8.99 15.16 6.75
CA LEU A 285 -9.71 15.73 5.59
C LEU A 285 -9.50 17.24 5.47
N ASP A 286 -9.43 17.96 6.58
CA ASP A 286 -9.08 19.39 6.57
C ASP A 286 -7.68 19.62 6.00
N VAL A 287 -6.71 18.78 6.39
CA VAL A 287 -5.35 18.81 5.84
C VAL A 287 -5.36 18.55 4.33
N PHE A 288 -6.10 17.55 3.86
CA PHE A 288 -6.28 17.28 2.42
C PHE A 288 -6.95 18.47 1.71
N GLY A 289 -8.02 19.01 2.30
CA GLY A 289 -8.77 20.16 1.81
C GLY A 289 -7.94 21.45 1.69
N GLY A 290 -6.88 21.59 2.48
CA GLY A 290 -5.90 22.68 2.39
C GLY A 290 -4.67 22.37 1.50
N SER A 291 -4.33 21.10 1.27
CA SER A 291 -3.09 20.70 0.56
C SER A 291 -3.11 20.90 -0.96
N SER A 292 -1.98 21.26 -1.56
CA SER A 292 -1.86 21.48 -3.02
C SER A 292 -0.82 20.59 -3.67
N LEU A 293 -0.74 20.55 -5.00
CA LEU A 293 0.31 19.86 -5.72
C LEU A 293 1.31 20.89 -6.25
N ALA A 294 2.59 20.77 -5.86
CA ALA A 294 3.67 21.61 -6.39
C ALA A 294 4.92 20.78 -6.64
N ALA A 295 5.57 21.00 -7.78
CA ALA A 295 6.84 20.35 -8.16
C ALA A 295 6.84 18.81 -8.01
N GLY A 296 5.71 18.15 -8.30
CA GLY A 296 5.59 16.70 -8.17
C GLY A 296 5.59 16.22 -6.71
N ARG A 297 5.00 17.01 -5.80
CA ARG A 297 4.79 16.62 -4.40
C ARG A 297 3.50 17.25 -3.85
N ALA A 298 2.80 16.52 -3.00
CA ALA A 298 1.79 17.10 -2.14
C ALA A 298 2.44 18.12 -1.18
N VAL A 299 1.84 19.31 -1.09
CA VAL A 299 2.26 20.40 -0.22
C VAL A 299 1.16 20.64 0.79
N ILE A 300 1.48 20.36 2.05
CA ILE A 300 0.58 20.58 3.19
C ILE A 300 0.62 22.07 3.56
N PRO A 301 -0.52 22.72 3.83
CA PRO A 301 -0.53 24.14 4.18
C PRO A 301 0.06 24.35 5.58
N ALA A 302 0.68 25.51 5.81
CA ALA A 302 1.42 25.78 7.04
C ALA A 302 0.53 25.84 8.30
N ASP A 303 -0.72 26.26 8.14
CA ASP A 303 -1.73 26.31 9.21
C ASP A 303 -2.24 24.93 9.65
N ALA A 304 -1.95 23.87 8.89
CA ALA A 304 -2.25 22.50 9.26
C ALA A 304 -1.15 21.83 10.12
N ALA A 305 -0.10 22.56 10.53
CA ALA A 305 1.05 21.98 11.25
C ALA A 305 0.67 21.22 12.53
N ASP A 306 -0.29 21.75 13.31
CA ASP A 306 -0.76 21.11 14.54
C ASP A 306 -1.52 19.81 14.24
N ALA A 307 -2.35 19.81 13.20
CA ALA A 307 -3.08 18.63 12.74
C ALA A 307 -2.13 17.54 12.25
N VAL A 308 -1.12 17.89 11.45
CA VAL A 308 -0.08 16.98 10.98
C VAL A 308 0.69 16.38 12.15
N THR A 309 1.05 17.20 13.14
CA THR A 309 1.77 16.74 14.33
C THR A 309 0.91 15.76 15.13
N ALA A 310 -0.37 16.08 15.34
CA ALA A 310 -1.32 15.22 16.05
C ALA A 310 -1.57 13.88 15.35
N LEU A 311 -1.55 13.86 14.01
CA LEU A 311 -1.76 12.67 13.19
C LEU A 311 -0.44 11.97 12.77
N SER A 312 0.70 12.44 13.26
CA SER A 312 1.99 11.86 12.93
C SER A 312 2.15 10.46 13.49
N ALA A 313 3.00 9.64 12.87
CA ALA A 313 3.36 8.34 13.42
C ALA A 313 3.95 8.46 14.85
N GLU A 314 4.66 9.55 15.17
CA GLU A 314 5.18 9.81 16.52
C GLU A 314 4.06 9.91 17.56
N ALA A 315 3.04 10.72 17.27
CA ALA A 315 1.89 10.91 18.16
C ALA A 315 1.00 9.65 18.27
N GLN A 316 0.88 8.89 17.17
CA GLN A 316 -0.12 7.82 17.03
C GLN A 316 0.37 6.45 17.50
N CYS A 317 1.68 6.22 17.46
CA CYS A 317 2.33 4.96 17.83
C CYS A 317 2.97 5.00 19.24
N GLY A 318 2.76 6.08 20.00
CA GLY A 318 3.34 6.26 21.33
C GLY A 318 2.72 5.36 22.43
N PRO A 319 3.44 5.13 23.54
CA PRO A 319 3.03 4.20 24.62
C PRO A 319 1.70 4.56 25.32
N GLY A 320 1.19 5.78 25.13
CA GLY A 320 -0.10 6.23 25.67
C GLY A 320 -1.32 5.84 24.83
N ARG A 321 -1.13 5.33 23.60
CA ARG A 321 -2.23 4.88 22.73
C ARG A 321 -2.20 3.37 22.60
N MET A 322 -2.84 2.69 23.55
CA MET A 322 -3.08 1.24 23.43
C MET A 322 -4.10 0.95 22.34
N ASP A 323 -3.91 -0.15 21.63
CA ASP A 323 -4.93 -0.68 20.73
C ASP A 323 -6.22 -0.93 21.53
N PRO A 324 -7.40 -0.57 20.97
CA PRO A 324 -8.64 -0.93 21.62
C PRO A 324 -8.64 -2.44 21.85
N VAL A 325 -8.83 -2.84 23.12
CA VAL A 325 -8.99 -4.26 23.46
C VAL A 325 -10.23 -4.74 22.73
N ILE A 326 -10.04 -5.58 21.72
CA ILE A 326 -11.15 -6.23 21.04
C ILE A 326 -11.81 -7.14 22.09
N ALA A 327 -12.99 -6.72 22.59
CA ALA A 327 -13.81 -7.58 23.43
C ALA A 327 -14.21 -8.79 22.57
N GLY A 328 -13.70 -9.97 22.95
CA GLY A 328 -13.89 -11.22 22.22
C GLY A 328 -15.31 -11.78 22.29
#